data_AF-A0A520D5P6-F1
#
_entry.id   AF-A0A520D5P6-F1
#
_cell.length_a   1.000
_cell.length_b   1.000
_cell.length_c   1.000
_cell.angle_alpha   90.00
_cell.angle_beta   90.00
_cell.angle_gamma   90.00
#
_symmetry.space_group_name_H-M   'P 1'
#
loop_
_entity.id
_entity.type
_entity.pdbx_description
1 polymer ?
#
loop_
_entity_poly.entity_id
_entity_poly.type
_entity_poly.pdbx_seq_one_letter_code
_entity_poly.pdbx_strand_id
1 'polypeptide(L)'
;DFKFLDKDKDIAYLKIKSFNVPSANFPLFYKQAFDSISLSKSKNLVIDIRNNPGGTLSASLELFSYLTDKDFVYLAKPINNGGFSADKYQTGLKKLRYYLTAFNDNGNLYEDNEGNFFSFMKGYKSQKPHKNNYKGKVYVLINEFSFSASSLISANLKGIDRATFVGTETGGGANQCTAGRMPIVTLKNSKLDLRFGLNRMAPIYQQDFYGRGVFPDVEIQSTLKDRISNYDRELQWVLTDIKGKG
;
A
#
# COMPACT_ATOMS: atom_id res chain seq x y z
N ASP A 1 1.99 15.02 0.25
CA ASP A 1 2.85 16.20 0.06
C ASP A 1 3.59 16.05 -1.25
N PHE A 2 3.69 17.10 -2.06
CA PHE A 2 4.28 17.04 -3.40
C PHE A 2 5.12 18.29 -3.67
N LYS A 3 6.32 18.10 -4.22
CA LYS A 3 7.22 19.18 -4.63
C LYS A 3 8.24 18.70 -5.66
N PHE A 4 8.91 19.63 -6.33
CA PHE A 4 10.14 19.35 -7.07
C PHE A 4 11.36 19.58 -6.19
N LEU A 5 12.40 18.76 -6.32
CA LEU A 5 13.63 18.86 -5.51
C LEU A 5 14.71 19.74 -6.14
N ASP A 6 14.54 20.08 -7.42
CA ASP A 6 15.48 20.84 -8.23
C ASP A 6 14.79 21.96 -8.99
N LYS A 7 15.57 22.94 -9.45
CA LYS A 7 15.05 24.12 -10.17
C LYS A 7 14.47 23.77 -11.54
N ASP A 8 15.08 22.79 -12.21
CA ASP A 8 14.67 22.33 -13.54
C ASP A 8 13.44 21.41 -13.49
N LYS A 9 12.97 21.08 -12.27
CA LYS A 9 11.83 20.21 -12.01
C LYS A 9 12.03 18.81 -12.62
N ASP A 10 13.27 18.35 -12.74
CA ASP A 10 13.56 17.01 -13.25
C ASP A 10 13.26 15.92 -12.20
N ILE A 11 13.27 16.28 -10.91
CA ILE A 11 13.09 15.38 -9.78
C ILE A 11 11.82 15.74 -9.02
N ALA A 12 10.74 15.02 -9.32
CA ALA A 12 9.50 15.09 -8.57
C ALA A 12 9.60 14.27 -7.28
N TYR A 13 9.09 14.81 -6.18
CA TYR A 13 9.05 14.15 -4.88
C TYR A 13 7.63 14.12 -4.33
N LEU A 14 7.15 12.91 -4.07
CA LEU A 14 5.81 12.60 -3.59
C LEU A 14 5.89 11.89 -2.25
N LYS A 15 5.56 12.58 -1.15
CA LYS A 15 5.52 11.98 0.18
C LYS A 15 4.09 11.63 0.59
N ILE A 16 3.88 10.37 0.95
CA ILE A 16 2.60 9.85 1.42
C ILE A 16 2.79 9.32 2.83
N LYS A 17 2.38 10.13 3.82
CA LYS A 17 2.53 9.79 5.25
C LYS A 17 1.57 8.69 5.72
N SER A 18 0.42 8.53 5.04
CA SER A 18 -0.60 7.55 5.36
C SER A 18 -1.54 7.41 4.16
N PHE A 19 -2.06 6.20 3.91
CA PHE A 19 -3.16 5.95 2.96
C PHE A 19 -4.55 6.03 3.63
N ASN A 20 -4.59 6.49 4.87
CA ASN A 20 -5.81 6.69 5.66
C ASN A 20 -5.77 8.07 6.33
N VAL A 21 -6.06 9.11 5.54
CA VAL A 21 -6.17 10.48 6.01
C VAL A 21 -7.63 10.92 5.82
N PRO A 22 -8.40 11.16 6.90
CA PRO A 22 -9.84 11.41 6.80
C PRO A 22 -10.24 12.57 5.87
N SER A 23 -9.42 13.62 5.80
CA SER A 23 -9.66 14.79 4.96
C SER A 23 -9.03 14.70 3.56
N ALA A 24 -8.29 13.64 3.24
CA ALA A 24 -7.57 13.56 1.97
C ALA A 24 -8.47 13.10 0.83
N ASN A 25 -8.44 13.85 -0.26
CA ASN A 25 -8.94 13.40 -1.56
C ASN A 25 -7.76 12.86 -2.37
N PHE A 26 -7.46 11.56 -2.20
CA PHE A 26 -6.36 10.89 -2.92
C PHE A 26 -6.50 10.99 -4.46
N PRO A 27 -7.68 10.74 -5.07
CA PRO A 27 -7.83 10.90 -6.51
C PRO A 27 -7.43 12.29 -7.03
N LEU A 28 -7.92 13.34 -6.38
CA LEU A 28 -7.60 14.71 -6.78
C LEU A 28 -6.12 15.02 -6.57
N PHE A 29 -5.56 14.59 -5.43
CA PHE A 29 -4.16 14.79 -5.11
C PHE A 29 -3.22 14.12 -6.12
N TYR A 30 -3.47 12.84 -6.44
CA TYR A 30 -2.69 12.12 -7.45
C TYR A 30 -2.84 12.75 -8.82
N LYS A 31 -4.07 13.10 -9.23
CA LYS A 31 -4.29 13.79 -10.50
C LYS A 31 -3.45 15.06 -10.58
N GLN A 32 -3.50 15.93 -9.57
CA GLN A 32 -2.73 17.18 -9.56
C GLN A 32 -1.21 16.95 -9.55
N ALA A 33 -0.73 15.97 -8.80
CA ALA A 33 0.68 15.62 -8.76
C ALA A 33 1.18 15.11 -10.11
N PHE A 34 0.49 14.13 -10.71
CA PHE A 34 0.89 13.54 -11.99
C PHE A 34 0.66 14.48 -13.19
N ASP A 35 -0.34 15.37 -13.14
CA ASP A 35 -0.48 16.44 -14.12
C ASP A 35 0.71 17.41 -14.02
N SER A 36 1.14 17.78 -12.81
CA SER A 36 2.32 18.62 -12.60
C SER A 36 3.60 17.97 -13.12
N ILE A 37 3.80 16.68 -12.83
CA ILE A 37 4.94 15.87 -13.31
C ILE A 37 4.96 15.79 -14.85
N SER A 38 3.80 15.61 -15.46
CA SER A 38 3.65 15.52 -16.92
C SER A 38 3.98 16.85 -17.59
N LEU A 39 3.46 17.96 -17.04
CA LEU A 39 3.73 19.32 -17.53
C LEU A 39 5.21 19.71 -17.42
N SER A 40 5.88 19.36 -16.33
CA SER A 40 7.32 19.61 -16.14
C SER A 40 8.21 18.63 -16.90
N LYS A 41 7.67 17.53 -17.43
CA LYS A 41 8.42 16.45 -18.09
C LYS A 41 9.52 15.87 -17.19
N SER A 42 9.25 15.77 -15.89
CA SER A 42 10.23 15.28 -14.90
C SER A 42 10.69 13.87 -15.22
N LYS A 43 12.00 13.62 -15.28
CA LYS A 43 12.55 12.29 -15.60
C LYS A 43 12.64 11.36 -14.41
N ASN A 44 12.60 11.90 -13.19
CA ASN A 44 12.73 11.14 -11.96
C ASN A 44 11.57 11.43 -11.00
N LEU A 45 11.00 10.36 -10.41
CA LEU A 45 9.99 10.44 -9.36
C LEU A 45 10.47 9.69 -8.12
N VAL A 46 10.53 10.39 -7.00
CA VAL A 46 10.81 9.82 -5.68
C VAL A 46 9.51 9.73 -4.90
N ILE A 47 9.12 8.53 -4.49
CA ILE A 47 7.95 8.26 -3.66
C ILE A 47 8.42 7.93 -2.25
N ASP A 48 8.12 8.79 -1.29
CA ASP A 48 8.48 8.57 0.12
C ASP A 48 7.27 8.02 0.88
N ILE A 49 7.33 6.72 1.18
CA ILE A 49 6.38 6.00 2.04
C ILE A 49 7.04 5.50 3.33
N ARG A 50 8.20 6.07 3.71
CA ARG A 50 8.77 5.84 5.04
C ARG A 50 7.79 6.34 6.09
N ASN A 51 7.61 5.56 7.14
CA ASN A 51 6.67 5.83 8.24
C ASN A 51 5.20 5.88 7.81
N ASN A 52 4.83 5.21 6.71
CA ASN A 52 3.45 5.09 6.28
C ASN A 52 2.83 3.76 6.78
N PRO A 53 1.94 3.79 7.80
CA PRO A 53 1.36 2.57 8.39
C PRO A 53 0.35 1.86 7.46
N GLY A 54 0.14 2.38 6.26
CA GLY A 54 -0.83 1.88 5.29
C GLY A 54 -2.13 2.67 5.35
N GLY A 55 -3.24 1.97 5.10
CA GLY A 55 -4.55 2.59 5.05
C GLY A 55 -5.45 1.92 4.02
N THR A 56 -6.10 2.73 3.19
CA THR A 56 -7.09 2.21 2.24
C THR A 56 -6.44 1.55 1.03
N LEU A 57 -6.95 0.37 0.66
CA LEU A 57 -6.57 -0.34 -0.56
C LEU A 57 -6.79 0.51 -1.81
N SER A 58 -7.86 1.30 -1.85
CA SER A 58 -8.17 2.17 -2.98
C SER A 58 -7.10 3.23 -3.22
N ALA A 59 -6.56 3.85 -2.16
CA ALA A 59 -5.56 4.90 -2.30
C ALA A 59 -4.20 4.36 -2.76
N SER A 60 -3.80 3.16 -2.33
CA SER A 60 -2.55 2.54 -2.80
C SER A 60 -2.69 1.98 -4.22
N LEU A 61 -3.83 1.35 -4.53
CA LEU A 61 -4.17 0.86 -5.86
C LEU A 61 -4.23 2.00 -6.90
N GLU A 62 -4.84 3.13 -6.54
CA GLU A 62 -4.92 4.27 -7.44
C GLU A 62 -3.54 4.84 -7.76
N LEU A 63 -2.68 5.01 -6.75
CA LEU A 63 -1.29 5.40 -6.99
C LEU A 63 -0.58 4.43 -7.94
N PHE A 64 -0.74 3.12 -7.72
CA PHE A 64 -0.16 2.10 -8.58
C PHE A 64 -0.60 2.26 -10.05
N SER A 65 -1.85 2.65 -10.31
CA SER A 65 -2.35 2.88 -11.66
C SER A 65 -1.60 3.99 -12.41
N TYR A 66 -1.05 4.98 -11.71
CA TYR A 66 -0.19 6.02 -12.30
C TYR A 66 1.25 5.54 -12.54
N LEU A 67 1.64 4.38 -12.01
CA LEU A 67 3.03 3.90 -12.04
C LEU A 67 3.24 2.74 -13.00
N THR A 68 2.21 2.21 -13.63
CA THR A 68 2.31 1.15 -14.65
C THR A 68 1.81 1.63 -15.99
N ASP A 69 2.30 1.02 -17.07
CA ASP A 69 1.88 1.26 -18.43
C ASP A 69 1.14 0.10 -19.09
N LYS A 70 1.00 -1.02 -18.38
CA LYS A 70 0.29 -2.21 -18.81
C LYS A 70 -0.92 -2.44 -17.92
N ASP A 71 -1.91 -3.14 -18.48
CA ASP A 71 -3.03 -3.67 -17.71
C ASP A 71 -2.47 -4.56 -16.58
N PHE A 72 -3.08 -4.49 -15.41
CA PHE A 72 -2.54 -5.09 -14.20
C PHE A 72 -3.63 -5.64 -13.29
N VAL A 73 -3.26 -6.66 -12.53
CA VAL A 73 -4.05 -7.17 -11.40
C VAL A 73 -3.25 -6.84 -10.13
N TYR A 74 -3.87 -6.13 -9.20
CA TYR A 74 -3.18 -5.60 -8.01
C TYR A 74 -3.22 -6.55 -6.81
N LEU A 75 -4.24 -7.43 -6.78
CA LEU A 75 -4.43 -8.42 -5.74
C LEU A 75 -4.66 -9.80 -6.35
N ALA A 76 -4.05 -10.83 -5.78
CA ALA A 76 -4.54 -12.18 -5.97
C ALA A 76 -5.99 -12.30 -5.48
N LYS A 77 -6.73 -13.26 -6.02
CA LYS A 77 -8.11 -13.52 -5.59
C LYS A 77 -8.14 -13.78 -4.07
N PRO A 78 -8.97 -13.05 -3.30
CA PRO A 78 -8.97 -13.13 -1.85
C PRO A 78 -9.81 -14.31 -1.37
N ILE A 79 -9.29 -15.52 -1.61
CA ILE A 79 -9.92 -16.75 -1.15
C ILE A 79 -9.89 -16.77 0.38
N ASN A 80 -11.07 -16.98 0.97
CA ASN A 80 -11.32 -17.01 2.40
C ASN A 80 -11.75 -18.43 2.81
N ASN A 81 -11.17 -18.97 3.88
CA ASN A 81 -11.55 -20.27 4.43
C ASN A 81 -12.76 -20.11 5.37
N GLY A 82 -13.95 -20.01 4.78
CA GLY A 82 -15.21 -19.85 5.50
C GLY A 82 -15.63 -18.39 5.70
N GLY A 83 -16.63 -18.17 6.56
CA GLY A 83 -17.20 -16.85 6.79
C GLY A 83 -17.31 -16.46 8.27
N PHE A 84 -17.26 -15.15 8.53
CA PHE A 84 -17.48 -14.59 9.84
C PHE A 84 -18.93 -14.17 10.05
N SER A 85 -19.57 -14.72 11.08
CA SER A 85 -20.88 -14.28 11.55
C SER A 85 -20.74 -13.51 12.86
N ALA A 86 -21.06 -12.23 12.83
CA ALA A 86 -21.08 -11.38 14.01
C ALA A 86 -22.13 -11.84 15.04
N ASP A 87 -23.16 -12.56 14.58
CA ASP A 87 -24.26 -13.07 15.42
C ASP A 87 -23.80 -14.08 16.48
N LYS A 88 -22.66 -14.75 16.23
CA LYS A 88 -22.05 -15.69 17.19
C LYS A 88 -21.37 -14.99 18.38
N TYR A 89 -21.01 -13.72 18.21
CA TYR A 89 -20.09 -13.02 19.10
C TYR A 89 -20.62 -11.71 19.69
N GLN A 90 -21.77 -11.23 19.21
CA GLN A 90 -22.33 -9.94 19.62
C GLN A 90 -23.83 -10.06 19.91
N THR A 91 -24.30 -9.27 20.89
CA THR A 91 -25.71 -9.16 21.27
C THR A 91 -26.18 -7.71 21.25
N GLY A 92 -27.50 -7.50 21.25
CA GLY A 92 -28.13 -6.18 21.37
C GLY A 92 -27.71 -5.16 20.29
N LEU A 93 -27.45 -3.92 20.71
CA LEU A 93 -27.07 -2.79 19.85
C LEU A 93 -25.79 -3.05 19.03
N LYS A 94 -24.84 -3.81 19.57
CA LYS A 94 -23.62 -4.19 18.83
C LYS A 94 -23.98 -5.08 17.64
N LYS A 95 -24.85 -6.08 17.83
CA LYS A 95 -25.33 -6.95 16.74
C LYS A 95 -26.04 -6.16 15.64
N LEU A 96 -26.93 -5.23 16.02
CA LEU A 96 -27.60 -4.34 15.07
C LEU A 96 -26.60 -3.47 14.28
N ARG A 97 -25.60 -2.90 14.96
CA ARG A 97 -24.54 -2.13 14.30
C ARG A 97 -23.79 -2.98 13.27
N TYR A 98 -23.42 -4.22 13.59
CA TYR A 98 -22.74 -5.13 12.66
C TYR A 98 -23.58 -5.45 11.42
N TYR A 99 -24.88 -5.69 11.62
CA TYR A 99 -25.82 -5.89 10.53
C TYR A 99 -25.91 -4.66 9.60
N LEU A 100 -26.02 -3.46 10.17
CA LEU A 100 -26.14 -2.20 9.42
C LEU A 100 -24.84 -1.76 8.73
N THR A 101 -23.67 -2.15 9.25
CA THR A 101 -22.36 -1.67 8.78
C THR A 101 -21.65 -2.63 7.82
N ALA A 102 -22.32 -3.72 7.39
CA ALA A 102 -21.77 -4.75 6.51
C ALA A 102 -20.46 -5.40 7.04
N PHE A 103 -20.22 -5.35 8.35
CA PHE A 103 -19.14 -6.11 9.01
C PHE A 103 -19.55 -7.57 9.31
N ASN A 104 -20.80 -7.96 9.00
CA ASN A 104 -21.22 -9.35 8.93
C ASN A 104 -20.92 -9.88 7.51
N ASP A 105 -20.35 -11.09 7.39
CA ASP A 105 -20.05 -11.66 6.07
C ASP A 105 -21.29 -12.22 5.36
N ASN A 106 -22.41 -12.38 6.07
CA ASN A 106 -23.70 -12.75 5.49
C ASN A 106 -24.11 -11.74 4.41
N GLY A 107 -23.84 -12.08 3.15
CA GLY A 107 -24.16 -11.29 1.95
C GLY A 107 -22.96 -10.76 1.16
N ASN A 108 -21.72 -10.98 1.59
CA ASN A 108 -20.51 -10.45 0.92
C ASN A 108 -19.40 -11.47 0.69
N LEU A 109 -19.68 -12.75 0.98
CA LEU A 109 -18.92 -13.88 0.50
C LEU A 109 -19.58 -14.39 -0.77
N TYR A 110 -18.77 -14.59 -1.79
CA TYR A 110 -19.13 -15.17 -3.07
C TYR A 110 -18.47 -16.53 -3.17
N GLU A 111 -19.16 -17.48 -3.79
CA GLU A 111 -18.61 -18.78 -4.15
C GLU A 111 -18.29 -18.75 -5.64
N ASP A 112 -17.11 -19.27 -6.01
CA ASP A 112 -16.77 -19.47 -7.41
C ASP A 112 -17.13 -20.86 -7.91
N ASN A 113 -16.92 -21.11 -9.20
CA ASN A 113 -17.24 -22.40 -9.82
C ASN A 113 -16.39 -23.57 -9.30
N GLU A 114 -15.35 -23.29 -8.51
CA GLU A 114 -14.47 -24.29 -7.89
C GLU A 114 -14.83 -24.54 -6.41
N GLY A 115 -15.89 -23.89 -5.90
CA GLY A 115 -16.33 -24.01 -4.51
C GLY A 115 -15.53 -23.16 -3.52
N ASN A 116 -14.68 -22.24 -4.01
CA ASN A 116 -13.92 -21.35 -3.13
C ASN A 116 -14.76 -20.14 -2.72
N PHE A 117 -14.78 -19.85 -1.42
CA PHE A 117 -15.36 -18.62 -0.91
C PHE A 117 -14.38 -17.46 -1.01
N PHE A 118 -14.84 -16.28 -1.42
CA PHE A 118 -14.03 -15.07 -1.47
C PHE A 118 -14.88 -13.82 -1.25
N SER A 119 -14.26 -12.72 -0.78
CA SER A 119 -14.94 -11.43 -0.68
C SER A 119 -14.55 -10.51 -1.83
N PHE A 120 -15.52 -9.74 -2.34
CA PHE A 120 -15.22 -8.75 -3.36
C PHE A 120 -14.28 -7.67 -2.82
N MET A 121 -13.16 -7.45 -3.49
CA MET A 121 -12.25 -6.33 -3.24
C MET A 121 -11.83 -5.67 -4.55
N LYS A 122 -11.71 -4.34 -4.56
CA LYS A 122 -11.15 -3.65 -5.72
C LYS A 122 -9.67 -4.03 -5.86
N GLY A 123 -9.25 -4.61 -6.98
CA GLY A 123 -7.85 -5.01 -7.17
C GLY A 123 -7.64 -6.41 -7.76
N TYR A 124 -8.56 -7.36 -7.54
CA TYR A 124 -8.36 -8.74 -8.00
C TYR A 124 -8.78 -9.01 -9.45
N LYS A 125 -9.44 -8.03 -10.08
CA LYS A 125 -9.72 -8.03 -11.52
C LYS A 125 -8.70 -7.15 -12.23
N SER A 126 -8.50 -7.44 -13.52
CA SER A 126 -7.65 -6.62 -14.39
C SER A 126 -8.13 -5.16 -14.40
N GLN A 127 -7.17 -4.25 -14.32
CA GLN A 127 -7.35 -2.81 -14.33
C GLN A 127 -6.42 -2.18 -15.34
N LYS A 128 -6.88 -1.08 -15.94
CA LYS A 128 -6.08 -0.30 -16.89
C LYS A 128 -5.16 0.67 -16.16
N PRO A 129 -3.97 0.95 -16.69
CA PRO A 129 -3.14 2.04 -16.22
C PRO A 129 -3.89 3.38 -16.37
N HIS A 130 -3.55 4.34 -15.52
CA HIS A 130 -4.06 5.69 -15.66
C HIS A 130 -3.58 6.30 -16.99
N LYS A 131 -4.40 7.15 -17.64
CA LYS A 131 -4.04 7.76 -18.93
C LYS A 131 -2.76 8.61 -18.84
N ASN A 132 -2.59 9.30 -17.72
CA ASN A 132 -1.40 10.11 -17.40
C ASN A 132 -0.40 9.31 -16.54
N ASN A 133 -0.19 8.02 -16.84
CA ASN A 133 0.79 7.22 -16.12
C ASN A 133 2.22 7.72 -16.38
N TYR A 134 3.06 7.57 -15.36
CA TYR A 134 4.41 8.06 -15.34
C TYR A 134 5.39 7.05 -15.95
N LYS A 135 6.19 7.52 -16.92
CA LYS A 135 7.14 6.70 -17.68
C LYS A 135 8.59 6.81 -17.23
N GLY A 136 8.92 7.81 -16.41
CA GLY A 136 10.28 8.06 -15.96
C GLY A 136 10.76 7.07 -14.89
N LYS A 137 11.96 7.31 -14.37
CA LYS A 137 12.57 6.50 -13.31
C LYS A 137 11.83 6.71 -11.99
N VAL A 138 11.55 5.63 -11.26
CA VAL A 138 10.85 5.69 -9.97
C VAL A 138 11.75 5.13 -8.89
N TYR A 139 11.89 5.89 -7.81
CA TYR A 139 12.53 5.46 -6.57
C TYR A 139 11.46 5.43 -5.48
N VAL A 140 11.50 4.42 -4.61
CA VAL A 140 10.60 4.33 -3.45
C VAL A 140 11.43 4.27 -2.19
N LEU A 141 11.24 5.25 -1.32
CA LEU A 141 11.85 5.25 0.01
C LEU A 141 10.96 4.46 0.97
N ILE A 142 11.53 3.42 1.58
CA ILE A 142 10.84 2.51 2.50
C ILE A 142 11.56 2.39 3.84
N ASN A 143 10.82 2.01 4.88
CA ASN A 143 11.41 1.60 6.14
C ASN A 143 10.54 0.59 6.90
N GLU A 144 10.97 0.20 8.10
CA GLU A 144 10.30 -0.74 8.99
C GLU A 144 8.85 -0.34 9.34
N PHE A 145 8.49 0.93 9.17
CA PHE A 145 7.14 1.44 9.45
C PHE A 145 6.30 1.69 8.17
N SER A 146 6.85 1.36 6.99
CA SER A 146 6.07 1.14 5.78
C SER A 146 5.26 -0.16 5.95
N PHE A 147 3.98 -0.05 6.31
CA PHE A 147 3.16 -1.19 6.71
C PHE A 147 1.87 -1.31 5.90
N SER A 148 1.25 -2.49 5.90
CA SER A 148 -0.07 -2.76 5.29
C SER A 148 -0.15 -2.33 3.81
N ALA A 149 -1.03 -1.40 3.43
CA ALA A 149 -1.17 -0.92 2.05
C ALA A 149 0.13 -0.37 1.45
N SER A 150 1.05 0.14 2.29
CA SER A 150 2.40 0.55 1.87
C SER A 150 3.24 -0.64 1.42
N SER A 151 3.26 -1.74 2.19
CA SER A 151 3.93 -2.97 1.80
C SER A 151 3.30 -3.58 0.55
N LEU A 152 1.97 -3.49 0.41
CA LEU A 152 1.26 -4.02 -0.74
C LEU A 152 1.62 -3.30 -2.05
N ILE A 153 1.69 -1.97 -2.05
CA ILE A 153 2.16 -1.23 -3.24
C ILE A 153 3.64 -1.50 -3.50
N SER A 154 4.47 -1.57 -2.45
CA SER A 154 5.89 -1.91 -2.60
C SER A 154 6.06 -3.28 -3.25
N ALA A 155 5.35 -4.30 -2.79
CA ALA A 155 5.45 -5.66 -3.33
C ALA A 155 4.99 -5.73 -4.79
N ASN A 156 3.89 -5.04 -5.13
CA ASN A 156 3.41 -4.99 -6.52
C ASN A 156 4.39 -4.26 -7.43
N LEU A 157 4.97 -3.12 -7.00
CA LEU A 157 5.96 -2.37 -7.79
C LEU A 157 7.26 -3.16 -7.96
N LYS A 158 7.70 -3.86 -6.90
CA LYS A 158 8.86 -4.75 -6.94
C LYS A 158 8.63 -5.91 -7.91
N GLY A 159 7.45 -6.54 -7.85
CA GLY A 159 7.11 -7.69 -8.69
C GLY A 159 7.02 -7.39 -10.20
N ILE A 160 6.95 -6.12 -10.60
CA ILE A 160 7.03 -5.70 -12.01
C ILE A 160 8.31 -4.93 -12.34
N ASP A 161 9.32 -4.98 -11.47
CA ASP A 161 10.60 -4.26 -11.62
C ASP A 161 10.43 -2.76 -11.92
N ARG A 162 9.41 -2.13 -11.33
CA ARG A 162 9.03 -0.76 -11.72
C ARG A 162 9.84 0.32 -11.02
N ALA A 163 10.39 0.04 -9.85
CA ALA A 163 11.05 1.05 -9.03
C ALA A 163 12.25 0.49 -8.28
N THR A 164 13.23 1.36 -8.02
CA THR A 164 14.35 1.08 -7.12
C THR A 164 13.95 1.42 -5.69
N PHE A 165 14.00 0.44 -4.79
CA PHE A 165 13.67 0.59 -3.37
C PHE A 165 14.91 0.95 -2.57
N VAL A 166 14.82 1.99 -1.75
CA VAL A 166 15.93 2.51 -0.95
C VAL A 166 15.49 2.66 0.51
N GLY A 167 16.29 2.17 1.45
CA GLY A 167 16.02 2.27 2.88
C GLY A 167 16.14 0.94 3.59
N THR A 168 15.18 0.59 4.44
CA THR A 168 15.14 -0.67 5.20
C THR A 168 13.91 -1.50 4.85
N GLU A 169 13.93 -2.80 5.16
CA GLU A 169 12.82 -3.73 4.92
C GLU A 169 11.49 -3.19 5.47
N THR A 170 10.40 -3.32 4.71
CA THR A 170 9.07 -2.89 5.15
C THR A 170 8.55 -3.72 6.32
N GLY A 171 7.85 -3.13 7.29
CA GLY A 171 7.28 -3.91 8.40
C GLY A 171 6.07 -4.78 8.05
N GLY A 172 5.35 -4.47 6.97
CA GLY A 172 4.24 -5.31 6.50
C GLY A 172 4.73 -6.41 5.56
N GLY A 173 4.06 -7.57 5.60
CA GLY A 173 4.44 -8.74 4.80
C GLY A 173 4.37 -8.47 3.29
N ALA A 174 5.40 -8.87 2.54
CA ALA A 174 5.43 -8.74 1.10
C ALA A 174 4.42 -9.67 0.42
N ASN A 175 4.30 -10.91 0.92
CA ASN A 175 3.45 -11.94 0.30
C ASN A 175 1.96 -11.77 0.58
N GLN A 176 1.60 -11.20 1.73
CA GLN A 176 0.21 -11.01 2.13
C GLN A 176 0.08 -10.18 3.41
N CYS A 177 -1.12 -9.64 3.58
CA CYS A 177 -1.64 -9.22 4.86
C CYS A 177 -3.08 -9.71 5.05
N THR A 178 -3.51 -9.82 6.30
CA THR A 178 -4.91 -10.13 6.63
C THR A 178 -5.60 -8.87 7.13
N ALA A 179 -6.51 -8.33 6.33
CA ALA A 179 -7.14 -7.03 6.57
C ALA A 179 -8.56 -6.97 5.96
N GLY A 180 -8.91 -5.83 5.34
CA GLY A 180 -10.23 -5.57 4.76
C GLY A 180 -11.24 -5.29 5.86
N ARG A 181 -12.22 -6.18 6.01
CA ARG A 181 -13.16 -6.12 7.12
C ARG A 181 -12.46 -6.47 8.42
N MET A 182 -12.63 -5.62 9.42
CA MET A 182 -11.98 -5.78 10.72
C MET A 182 -12.99 -5.67 11.86
N PRO A 183 -13.78 -6.73 12.12
CA PRO A 183 -14.66 -6.77 13.28
C PRO A 183 -13.87 -6.65 14.58
N ILE A 184 -14.50 -6.00 15.55
CA ILE A 184 -14.19 -6.01 16.97
C ILE A 184 -15.12 -7.01 17.68
N VAL A 185 -14.56 -8.05 18.27
CA VAL A 185 -15.25 -9.06 19.07
C VAL A 185 -14.88 -8.91 20.55
N THR A 186 -15.88 -8.80 21.42
CA THR A 186 -15.65 -8.78 22.88
C THR A 186 -15.59 -10.21 23.41
N LEU A 187 -14.46 -10.62 24.00
CA LEU A 187 -14.25 -11.97 24.50
C LEU A 187 -15.10 -12.24 25.76
N LYS A 188 -15.76 -13.42 25.82
CA LYS A 188 -16.75 -13.74 26.87
C LYS A 188 -16.20 -13.71 28.30
N ASN A 189 -14.98 -14.22 28.50
CA ASN A 189 -14.41 -14.39 29.85
C ASN A 189 -13.56 -13.18 30.26
N SER A 190 -12.64 -12.72 29.40
CA SER A 190 -11.73 -11.61 29.71
C SER A 190 -12.35 -10.23 29.50
N LYS A 191 -13.45 -10.13 28.75
CA LYS A 191 -14.09 -8.88 28.33
C LYS A 191 -13.21 -7.98 27.45
N LEU A 192 -12.07 -8.48 26.96
CA LEU A 192 -11.21 -7.75 26.03
C LEU A 192 -11.83 -7.68 24.64
N ASP A 193 -11.60 -6.55 23.97
CA ASP A 193 -11.98 -6.35 22.57
C ASP A 193 -10.85 -6.78 21.64
N LEU A 194 -11.13 -7.80 20.82
CA LEU A 194 -10.22 -8.31 19.80
C LEU A 194 -10.63 -7.77 18.43
N ARG A 195 -9.71 -7.08 17.74
CA ARG A 195 -9.88 -6.63 16.36
C ARG A 195 -8.96 -7.42 15.42
N PHE A 196 -9.51 -8.04 14.39
CA PHE A 196 -8.76 -8.88 13.46
C PHE A 196 -9.29 -8.75 12.03
N GLY A 197 -8.43 -8.94 11.03
CA GLY A 197 -8.82 -8.92 9.62
C GLY A 197 -9.51 -10.21 9.20
N LEU A 198 -10.46 -10.11 8.28
CA LEU A 198 -11.18 -11.26 7.73
C LEU A 198 -10.73 -11.65 6.32
N ASN A 199 -10.00 -10.79 5.62
CA ASN A 199 -9.69 -10.99 4.21
C ASN A 199 -8.19 -11.10 4.00
N ARG A 200 -7.78 -12.13 3.26
CA ARG A 200 -6.43 -12.22 2.72
C ARG A 200 -6.26 -11.22 1.57
N MET A 201 -5.30 -10.32 1.70
CA MET A 201 -4.85 -9.43 0.64
C MET A 201 -3.42 -9.81 0.27
N ALA A 202 -3.20 -10.26 -0.95
CA ALA A 202 -1.88 -10.67 -1.42
C ALA A 202 -1.62 -10.03 -2.79
N PRO A 203 -0.41 -9.52 -3.06
CA PRO A 203 0.00 -9.19 -4.43
C PRO A 203 0.00 -10.43 -5.32
N ILE A 204 -0.08 -10.23 -6.64
CA ILE A 204 0.03 -11.35 -7.60
C ILE A 204 1.46 -11.92 -7.65
N TYR A 205 2.45 -11.08 -7.37
CA TYR A 205 3.86 -11.47 -7.29
C TYR A 205 4.18 -11.86 -5.85
N GLN A 206 4.67 -13.08 -5.66
CA GLN A 206 5.07 -13.62 -4.36
C GLN A 206 6.59 -13.74 -4.34
N GLN A 207 7.21 -13.54 -3.17
CA GLN A 207 8.61 -13.82 -2.91
C GLN A 207 8.77 -15.16 -2.19
N ASP A 208 9.95 -15.76 -2.29
CA ASP A 208 10.26 -17.06 -1.67
C ASP A 208 10.28 -16.99 -0.13
N PHE A 209 10.69 -15.83 0.42
CA PHE A 209 10.81 -15.65 1.87
C PHE A 209 9.48 -15.26 2.52
N TYR A 210 8.86 -16.24 3.18
CA TYR A 210 7.65 -16.04 3.99
C TYR A 210 7.95 -15.31 5.30
N GLY A 211 6.99 -14.53 5.78
CA GLY A 211 7.11 -13.77 7.03
C GLY A 211 8.01 -12.54 6.95
N ARG A 212 8.47 -12.19 5.75
CA ARG A 212 9.32 -11.02 5.47
C ARG A 212 8.55 -9.91 4.76
N GLY A 213 9.03 -8.70 4.95
CA GLY A 213 8.61 -7.53 4.19
C GLY A 213 9.22 -7.48 2.80
N VAL A 214 9.04 -6.34 2.15
CA VAL A 214 9.68 -6.03 0.88
C VAL A 214 11.08 -5.51 1.19
N PHE A 215 12.08 -6.20 0.67
CA PHE A 215 13.48 -5.80 0.81
C PHE A 215 13.81 -4.59 -0.07
N PRO A 216 14.64 -3.65 0.43
CA PRO A 216 15.20 -2.60 -0.40
C PRO A 216 16.11 -3.21 -1.48
N ASP A 217 16.23 -2.55 -2.63
CA ASP A 217 17.33 -2.80 -3.58
C ASP A 217 18.65 -2.24 -3.03
N VAL A 218 18.55 -1.13 -2.31
CA VAL A 218 19.67 -0.44 -1.69
C VAL A 218 19.38 -0.25 -0.22
N GLU A 219 20.00 -1.11 0.59
CA GLU A 219 19.85 -1.07 2.04
C GLU A 219 20.61 0.12 2.63
N ILE A 220 19.86 1.05 3.22
CA ILE A 220 20.39 2.24 3.87
C ILE A 220 19.61 2.45 5.16
N GLN A 221 20.33 2.49 6.27
CA GLN A 221 19.77 2.81 7.57
C GLN A 221 20.28 4.18 8.04
N SER A 222 19.37 5.14 8.17
CA SER A 222 19.63 6.43 8.81
C SER A 222 20.14 6.25 10.25
N THR A 223 21.28 6.86 10.55
CA THR A 223 21.91 6.87 11.87
C THR A 223 21.35 7.98 12.77
N LEU A 224 21.64 7.92 14.07
CA LEU A 224 21.32 9.01 14.99
C LEU A 224 21.99 10.33 14.57
N LYS A 225 23.24 10.26 14.08
CA LYS A 225 23.97 11.44 13.59
C LYS A 225 23.24 12.10 12.42
N ASP A 226 22.75 11.31 11.48
CA ASP A 226 21.98 11.83 10.33
C ASP A 226 20.73 12.58 10.81
N ARG A 227 20.02 12.03 11.80
CA ARG A 227 18.82 12.67 12.37
C ARG A 227 19.15 13.98 13.07
N ILE A 228 20.23 14.01 13.86
CA ILE A 228 20.69 15.23 14.56
C ILE A 228 21.07 16.32 13.55
N SER A 229 21.75 15.96 12.46
CA SER A 229 22.17 16.92 11.44
C SER A 229 21.10 17.18 10.35
N ASN A 230 19.89 16.62 10.50
CA ASN A 230 18.83 16.68 9.48
C ASN A 230 19.30 16.24 8.08
N TYR A 231 20.16 15.23 8.01
CA TYR A 231 20.70 14.66 6.78
C TYR A 231 19.86 13.45 6.37
N ASP A 232 19.09 13.56 5.29
CA ASP A 232 18.27 12.45 4.77
C ASP A 232 19.12 11.52 3.90
N ARG A 233 19.79 10.53 4.51
CA ARG A 233 20.77 9.69 3.84
C ARG A 233 20.19 8.89 2.67
N GLU A 234 18.99 8.32 2.83
CA GLU A 234 18.32 7.56 1.78
C GLU A 234 18.00 8.46 0.58
N LEU A 235 17.48 9.67 0.83
CA LEU A 235 17.22 10.63 -0.23
C LEU A 235 18.51 11.13 -0.91
N GLN A 236 19.57 11.38 -0.14
CA GLN A 236 20.86 11.81 -0.72
C GLN A 236 21.47 10.75 -1.63
N TRP A 237 21.31 9.47 -1.28
CA TRP A 237 21.72 8.39 -2.17
C TRP A 237 20.96 8.44 -3.50
N VAL A 238 19.62 8.58 -3.46
CA VAL A 238 18.81 8.71 -4.69
C VAL A 238 19.23 9.90 -5.54
N LEU A 239 19.49 11.05 -4.92
CA LEU A 239 19.95 12.24 -5.63
C LEU A 239 21.35 12.07 -6.25
N THR A 240 22.19 11.20 -5.68
CA THR A 240 23.52 10.87 -6.20
C THR A 240 23.43 9.90 -7.38
N ASP A 241 22.57 8.88 -7.26
CA ASP A 241 22.28 7.92 -8.33
C ASP A 241 21.68 8.61 -9.57
N ILE A 242 20.72 9.51 -9.39
CA ILE A 242 20.12 10.30 -10.49
C ILE A 242 21.18 11.09 -11.27
N LYS A 243 22.24 11.57 -10.60
CA LYS A 243 23.34 12.33 -11.22
C LYS A 243 24.38 11.44 -11.92
N GLY A 244 24.20 10.11 -11.90
CA GLY A 244 25.15 9.15 -12.46
C GLY A 244 26.45 9.04 -11.67
N LYS A 245 26.39 9.24 -10.34
CA LYS A 245 27.55 9.17 -9.43
C LYS A 245 27.38 8.13 -8.32
N GLY A 246 26.33 7.31 -8.41
CA GLY A 246 25.96 6.28 -7.42
C GLY A 246 26.49 4.90 -7.78
#